data_AF-Q6EUQ5-F1
#
_entry.id   AF-Q6EUQ5-F1
#
_cell.length_a   1.000
_cell.length_b   1.000
_cell.length_c   1.000
_cell.angle_alpha   90.00
_cell.angle_beta   90.00
_cell.angle_gamma   90.00
#
_symmetry.space_group_name_H-M   'P 1'
#
loop_
_entity.id
_entity.type
_entity.pdbx_description
1 polymer ?
#
loop_
_entity_poly.entity_id
_entity_poly.type
_entity_poly.pdbx_seq_one_letter_code
_entity_poly.pdbx_strand_id
1 'polypeptide(L)'
;MALRALISEIRGMKVREVPGYLKPRLSWENVKKSSDQAVDRYIDKYIETSSPEPLFHVIYGLMAFSYLINLPKERRHLAHLEELERQGAAGAAHH
;
A
#
# COMPACT_ATOMS: atom_id res chain seq x y z
N MET A 1 10.03 -10.76 13.75
CA MET A 1 9.18 -11.13 14.90
C MET A 1 8.41 -9.95 15.49
N ALA A 2 9.00 -8.75 15.57
CA ALA A 2 8.36 -7.57 16.17
C ALA A 2 6.96 -7.23 15.61
N LEU A 3 6.77 -7.26 14.28
CA LEU A 3 5.45 -6.96 13.69
C LEU A 3 4.38 -8.00 14.06
N ARG A 4 4.74 -9.29 14.11
CA ARG A 4 3.80 -10.34 14.51
C ARG A 4 3.39 -10.17 15.97
N ALA A 5 4.33 -9.86 16.86
CA ALA A 5 4.06 -9.56 18.26
C ALA A 5 3.14 -8.34 18.41
N LEU A 6 3.43 -7.26 17.67
CA LEU A 6 2.59 -6.06 17.63
C LEU A 6 1.15 -6.38 17.18
N ILE A 7 0.98 -7.15 16.11
CA ILE A 7 -0.35 -7.55 15.61
C ILE A 7 -1.07 -8.43 16.63
N SER A 8 -0.39 -9.39 17.27
CA SER A 8 -1.00 -10.24 18.30
C SER A 8 -1.42 -9.43 19.52
N GLU A 9 -0.63 -8.45 19.94
CA GLU A 9 -0.97 -7.55 21.05
C GLU A 9 -2.18 -6.67 20.70
N ILE A 10 -2.20 -6.08 19.50
CA ILE A 10 -3.33 -5.27 19.02
C ILE A 10 -4.62 -6.08 18.93
N ARG A 11 -4.55 -7.33 18.44
CA ARG A 11 -5.72 -8.23 18.36
C ARG A 11 -6.30 -8.59 19.73
N GLY A 12 -5.48 -8.62 20.78
CA GLY A 12 -5.93 -8.90 22.14
C GLY A 12 -6.55 -7.70 22.86
N MET A 13 -6.37 -6.48 22.36
CA MET A 13 -6.86 -5.26 22.99
C MET A 13 -8.25 -4.84 22.48
N LYS A 14 -9.02 -4.11 23.30
CA LYS A 14 -10.23 -3.46 22.81
C LYS A 14 -9.85 -2.33 21.85
N VAL A 15 -10.65 -2.10 20.81
CA VAL A 15 -10.42 -1.03 19.81
C VAL A 15 -10.21 0.35 20.48
N ARG A 16 -10.88 0.61 21.61
CA ARG A 16 -10.73 1.86 22.39
C ARG A 16 -9.38 2.02 23.08
N GLU A 17 -8.68 0.93 23.37
CA GLU A 17 -7.37 0.91 24.03
C GLU A 17 -6.22 1.05 23.03
N VAL A 18 -6.45 0.66 21.77
CA VAL A 18 -5.46 0.71 20.68
C VAL A 18 -4.82 2.09 20.52
N PRO A 19 -5.55 3.22 20.51
CA PRO A 19 -4.93 4.54 20.46
C PRO A 19 -3.98 4.81 21.63
N GLY A 20 -4.35 4.42 22.86
CA GLY A 20 -3.49 4.60 24.04
C GLY A 20 -2.20 3.79 23.94
N TYR A 21 -2.26 2.58 23.37
CA TYR A 21 -1.10 1.73 23.14
C TYR A 21 -0.22 2.20 21.98
N LEU A 22 -0.82 2.70 20.89
CA LEU A 22 -0.08 3.12 19.69
C LEU A 22 0.49 4.54 19.79
N LYS A 23 -0.22 5.46 20.45
CA LYS A 23 0.18 6.87 20.55
C LYS A 23 1.64 7.10 21.02
N PRO A 24 2.14 6.44 22.08
CA PRO A 24 3.55 6.61 22.47
C PRO A 24 4.52 6.03 21.42
N ARG A 25 4.15 4.95 20.73
CA ARG A 25 4.96 4.33 19.67
C ARG A 25 5.00 5.16 18.39
N LEU A 26 3.90 5.85 18.08
CA LEU A 26 3.74 6.76 16.95
C LEU A 26 3.97 8.23 17.35
N SER A 27 4.72 8.49 18.42
CA SER A 27 5.10 9.86 18.74
C SER A 27 5.92 10.44 17.59
N TRP A 28 5.81 11.75 17.37
CA TRP A 28 6.52 12.42 16.28
C TRP A 28 8.04 12.18 16.35
N GLU A 29 8.61 12.21 17.56
CA GLU A 29 10.02 11.92 17.80
C GLU A 29 10.39 10.47 17.41
N ASN A 30 9.58 9.49 17.83
CA ASN A 30 9.83 8.08 17.50
C ASN A 30 9.71 7.84 15.99
N VAL A 31 8.73 8.46 15.33
CA VAL A 31 8.54 8.37 13.87
C VAL A 31 9.72 8.99 13.15
N LYS A 32 10.15 10.20 13.55
CA LYS A 32 11.30 10.88 12.96
C LYS A 32 12.57 10.05 13.12
N LYS A 33 12.92 9.65 14.35
CA LYS A 33 14.10 8.84 14.64
C LYS A 33 14.10 7.52 13.85
N SER A 34 12.95 6.84 13.80
CA SER A 34 12.83 5.59 13.05
C SER A 34 12.97 5.79 11.55
N SER A 35 12.49 6.92 11.02
CA SER A 35 12.60 7.28 9.60
C SER A 35 14.03 7.61 9.23
N ASP A 36 14.71 8.44 10.03
CA ASP A 36 16.13 8.78 9.84
C ASP A 36 16.97 7.50 9.81
N GLN A 37 16.81 6.62 10.81
CA GLN A 37 17.49 5.32 10.86
C GLN A 37 17.14 4.36 9.71
N ALA A 38 15.94 4.48 9.14
CA ALA A 38 15.56 3.67 7.99
C ALA A 38 16.23 4.19 6.70
N VAL A 39 16.30 5.52 6.55
CA VAL A 39 16.97 6.17 5.43
C VAL A 39 18.48 5.93 5.47
N ASP A 40 19.12 6.13 6.63
CA ASP A 40 20.57 5.90 6.79
C ASP A 40 20.93 4.46 6.40
N ARG A 41 20.23 3.46 6.93
CA ARG A 41 20.45 2.05 6.56
C ARG A 41 20.21 1.75 5.09
N TYR A 42 19.26 2.45 4.45
CA TYR A 42 19.00 2.28 3.03
C TYR A 42 20.14 2.87 2.19
N ILE A 43 20.66 4.03 2.59
CA ILE A 43 21.82 4.68 1.96
C ILE A 43 23.04 3.77 2.08
N ASP A 44 23.40 3.35 3.29
CA ASP A 44 24.54 2.46 3.55
C ASP A 44 24.43 1.16 2.73
N LYS A 45 23.22 0.59 2.64
CA LYS A 45 22.99 -0.70 1.99
C LYS A 45 23.06 -0.61 0.47
N TYR A 46 22.48 0.42 -0.14
CA TYR A 46 22.26 0.44 -1.60
C TYR A 46 22.95 1.59 -2.33
N ILE A 47 23.12 2.74 -1.69
CA ILE A 47 23.72 3.92 -2.33
C ILE A 47 25.24 3.84 -2.21
N GLU A 48 25.76 3.63 -1.00
CA GLU A 48 27.20 3.56 -0.77
C GLU A 48 27.85 2.31 -1.39
N THR A 49 27.08 1.24 -1.57
CA THR A 49 27.51 0.01 -2.24
C THR A 49 27.41 0.05 -3.76
N SER A 50 26.97 1.18 -4.34
CA SER A 50 26.70 1.31 -5.79
C SER A 50 25.74 0.24 -6.34
N SER A 51 24.75 -0.17 -5.54
CA SER A 51 23.73 -1.14 -5.97
C SER A 51 22.80 -0.51 -7.02
N PRO A 52 22.41 -1.23 -8.08
CA PRO A 52 21.38 -0.77 -9.02
C PRO A 52 19.96 -0.90 -8.46
N GLU A 53 19.76 -1.55 -7.30
CA GLU A 53 18.43 -1.77 -6.70
C GLU A 53 17.59 -0.50 -6.50
N PRO A 54 18.13 0.67 -6.11
CA PRO A 54 17.34 1.90 -5.99
C PRO A 54 16.60 2.29 -7.27
N LEU A 55 17.22 2.06 -8.44
CA LEU A 55 16.56 2.29 -9.73
C LEU A 55 15.34 1.38 -9.89
N PHE A 56 15.50 0.09 -9.59
CA PHE A 56 14.41 -0.87 -9.66
C PHE A 56 13.32 -0.59 -8.62
N HIS A 57 13.68 -0.17 -7.42
CA HIS A 57 12.70 0.27 -6.41
C HIS A 57 11.83 1.42 -6.92
N VAL A 58 12.42 2.40 -7.62
CA VAL A 58 11.68 3.50 -8.25
C VAL A 58 10.78 2.97 -9.36
N ILE A 59 11.28 2.11 -10.26
CA ILE A 59 10.48 1.55 -11.36
C ILE A 59 9.29 0.76 -10.80
N TYR A 60 9.53 -0.18 -9.89
CA TYR A 60 8.48 -1.00 -9.29
C TYR A 60 7.49 -0.16 -8.47
N GLY A 61 8.01 0.83 -7.73
CA GLY A 61 7.19 1.79 -6.99
C GLY A 61 6.26 2.58 -7.92
N LEU A 62 6.78 3.09 -9.03
CA LEU A 62 6.00 3.82 -10.03
C LEU A 62 4.99 2.93 -10.74
N MET A 63 5.34 1.69 -11.07
CA MET A 63 4.39 0.73 -11.67
C MET A 63 3.23 0.45 -10.71
N ALA A 64 3.52 0.08 -9.45
CA ALA A 64 2.49 -0.18 -8.46
C ALA A 64 1.61 1.06 -8.20
N PHE A 65 2.24 2.23 -8.06
CA PHE A 65 1.54 3.49 -7.85
C PHE A 65 0.64 3.88 -9.04
N SER A 66 1.13 3.70 -10.27
CA SER A 66 0.35 3.97 -11.49
C SER A 66 -0.92 3.12 -11.56
N TYR A 67 -0.84 1.85 -11.17
CA TYR A 67 -2.00 0.97 -11.11
C TYR A 67 -3.00 1.44 -10.05
N LEU A 68 -2.53 1.74 -8.84
CA LEU A 68 -3.40 2.20 -7.74
C LEU A 68 -4.14 3.50 -8.07
N ILE A 69 -3.48 4.46 -8.73
CA ILE A 69 -4.12 5.72 -9.16
C ILE A 69 -5.09 5.49 -10.31
N ASN A 70 -4.78 4.57 -11.23
CA ASN A 70 -5.64 4.29 -12.36
C ASN A 70 -6.82 3.38 -12.01
N LEU A 71 -6.75 2.66 -10.87
CA LEU A 71 -7.75 1.67 -10.45
C LEU A 71 -9.20 2.18 -10.45
N PRO A 72 -9.52 3.42 -10.01
CA PRO A 72 -10.89 3.94 -10.10
C PRO A 72 -11.37 4.14 -11.54
N LYS A 73 -10.48 4.51 -12.46
CA LYS A 73 -10.82 4.67 -13.89
C LYS A 73 -11.03 3.31 -14.54
N GLU A 74 -10.15 2.37 -14.26
CA GLU A 74 -10.26 0.98 -14.71
C GLU A 74 -11.59 0.36 -14.24
N ARG A 75 -11.95 0.54 -12.96
CA ARG A 75 -13.24 0.08 -12.41
C ARG A 75 -14.45 0.64 -13.17
N ARG A 76 -14.44 1.93 -13.53
CA ARG A 76 -15.53 2.54 -14.31
C ARG A 76 -15.57 2.03 -15.75
N HIS A 77 -14.41 1.82 -16.37
CA HIS A 77 -14.33 1.25 -17.71
C HIS A 77 -14.92 -0.17 -17.73
N LEU A 78 -14.57 -1.00 -16.75
CA LEU A 78 -15.12 -2.36 -16.61
C LEU A 78 -16.62 -2.36 -16.36
N ALA A 79 -17.13 -1.46 -15.50
CA ALA A 79 -18.57 -1.34 -15.28
C ALA A 79 -19.33 -0.94 -16.56
N HIS A 80 -18.77 -0.03 -17.36
CA HIS A 80 -19.37 0.35 -18.64
C HIS A 80 -19.36 -0.80 -19.67
N LEU A 81 -18.27 -1.58 -19.72
CA LEU A 81 -18.22 -2.78 -20.57
C LEU A 81 -19.26 -3.83 -20.13
N GLU A 82 -19.43 -4.03 -18.83
CA GLU A 82 -20.45 -4.94 -18.28
C GLU A 82 -21.87 -4.49 -18.67
N GLU A 83 -22.15 -3.18 -18.65
CA GLU A 83 -23.44 -2.64 -19.11
C GLU A 83 -23.69 -2.88 -20.61
N LEU A 84 -22.67 -2.65 -21.46
CA LEU A 84 -22.77 -2.90 -22.91
C LEU A 84 -22.98 -4.38 -23.22
N GLU A 85 -22.28 -5.28 -22.52
CA GLU A 85 -22.46 -6.72 -22.64
C GLU A 85 -23.88 -7.14 -22.24
N ARG A 86 -24.42 -6.57 -21.15
CA ARG A 86 -25.80 -6.82 -20.72
C ARG A 86 -26.82 -6.31 -21.73
N GLN A 87 -26.61 -5.13 -22.31
CA GLN A 87 -27.49 -4.57 -23.35
C GLN A 87 -27.42 -5.39 -24.65
N GLY A 88 -26.23 -5.81 -25.07
CA GLY A 88 -26.03 -6.68 -26.23
C GLY A 88 -26.68 -8.05 -26.04
N ALA A 89 -26.51 -8.67 -24.87
CA ALA A 89 -27.16 -9.93 -24.53
C ALA A 89 -28.70 -9.80 -24.48
N ALA A 90 -29.22 -8.69 -23.94
CA ALA A 90 -30.66 -8.41 -23.96
C ALA A 90 -31.19 -8.20 -25.39
N GLY A 91 -30.46 -7.46 -26.24
CA GLY A 91 -30.81 -7.25 -27.65
C GLY A 91 -30.82 -8.56 -28.45
N ALA A 92 -29.87 -9.47 -28.20
CA ALA A 92 -29.82 -10.79 -28.83
C ALA A 92 -30.96 -11.73 -28.37
N ALA A 93 -31.48 -11.57 -27.16
CA ALA A 93 -32.61 -12.35 -26.65
C ALA A 93 -33.98 -11.90 -27.19
N HIS A 94 -34.06 -10.71 -27.81
CA HIS A 94 -35.29 -10.13 -28.35
C HIS A 94 -35.51 -10.38 -29.86
N HIS A 95 -34.64 -11.16 -30.52
CA HIS A 95 -34.77 -11.61 -31.90
C HIS A 95 -34.96 -13.13 -31.96
#